data_AF-A0A8C1LFJ3-F1
#
_entry.id   AF-A0A8C1LFJ3-F1
#
_cell.length_a   1.000
_cell.length_b   1.000
_cell.length_c   1.000
_cell.angle_alpha   90.00
_cell.angle_beta   90.00
_cell.angle_gamma   90.00
#
_symmetry.space_group_name_H-M   'P 1'
#
loop_
_entity.id
_entity.type
_entity.pdbx_description
1 polymer ?
#
loop_
_entity_poly.entity_id
_entity_poly.type
_entity_poly.pdbx_seq_one_letter_code
_entity_poly.pdbx_strand_id
1 'polypeptide(L)' 'ARLEPKDHYKCPVCTEVFKDPVSIPCGHSYCKHCIEIYWSKPTHVGAYACPQCRKKFRGLSQCFVFRFFRTNS' A
#
# COMPACT_ATOMS: atom_id res chain seq x y z
N ALA A 1 -27.54 15.75 11.41
CA ALA A 1 -26.66 14.64 11.03
C ALA A 1 -25.27 15.19 10.78
N ARG A 2 -24.32 15.01 11.70
CA ARG A 2 -22.95 15.50 11.57
C ARG A 2 -22.21 14.50 10.69
N LEU A 3 -21.76 14.96 9.52
CA LEU A 3 -20.97 14.16 8.59
C LEU A 3 -19.70 13.70 9.31
N GLU A 4 -19.61 12.40 9.57
CA GLU A 4 -18.46 11.74 10.18
C GLU A 4 -17.30 11.78 9.17
N PRO A 5 -16.13 12.37 9.49
CA PRO A 5 -14.95 12.30 8.63
C PRO A 5 -14.29 10.91 8.74
N LYS A 6 -15.03 9.85 8.43
CA LYS A 6 -14.53 8.46 8.40
C LYS A 6 -13.87 8.07 7.08
N ASP A 7 -13.72 9.02 6.16
CA ASP A 7 -13.08 8.79 4.87
C ASP A 7 -11.55 8.94 4.87
N HIS A 8 -10.96 9.43 5.96
CA HIS A 8 -9.52 9.71 6.01
C HIS A 8 -8.67 8.46 6.29
N TYR A 9 -9.29 7.34 6.69
CA TYR A 9 -8.62 6.09 7.06
C TYR A 9 -9.03 4.91 6.20
N LYS A 10 -9.41 5.13 4.94
CA LYS A 10 -9.82 4.06 4.04
C LYS A 10 -8.70 3.70 3.06
N CYS A 11 -8.47 2.41 2.89
CA CYS A 11 -7.57 1.88 1.89
C CYS A 11 -8.14 2.11 0.50
N PRO A 12 -7.43 2.77 -0.43
CA PRO A 12 -7.92 2.99 -1.79
C PRO A 12 -7.99 1.69 -2.63
N VAL A 13 -7.49 0.56 -2.11
CA VAL A 13 -7.56 -0.75 -2.78
C VAL A 13 -8.81 -1.52 -2.38
N CYS A 14 -9.13 -1.62 -1.08
CA CYS A 14 -10.33 -2.33 -0.60
C CYS A 14 -11.47 -1.39 -0.20
N THR A 15 -11.27 -0.07 -0.20
CA THR A 15 -12.21 0.97 0.26
C THR A 15 -12.69 0.82 1.71
N GLU A 16 -12.09 -0.09 2.48
CA GLU A 16 -12.36 -0.32 3.89
C GLU A 16 -11.38 0.41 4.80
N VAL A 17 -11.70 0.48 6.08
CA VAL A 17 -10.80 1.02 7.11
C VAL A 17 -9.46 0.29 7.07
N PHE A 18 -8.35 1.04 7.08
CA PHE A 18 -7.02 0.47 7.10
C PHE A 18 -6.85 -0.53 8.25
N LYS A 19 -6.59 -1.79 7.90
CA LYS A 19 -6.09 -2.81 8.83
C LYS A 19 -4.61 -3.01 8.53
N ASP A 20 -3.77 -2.73 9.53
CA ASP A 20 -2.32 -2.69 9.38
C ASP A 20 -1.88 -1.79 8.20
N PRO A 21 -2.09 -0.45 8.30
CA PRO A 21 -1.65 0.47 7.27
C PRO A 21 -0.13 0.41 7.15
N VAL A 22 0.33 0.01 5.97
CA VAL A 22 1.74 0.08 5.60
C VAL A 22 1.94 1.26 4.66
N SER A 23 2.88 2.11 5.02
CA SER A 23 3.30 3.22 4.17
C SER A 23 4.33 2.74 3.15
N ILE A 24 4.11 3.01 1.87
CA ILE A 24 5.10 2.74 0.82
C ILE A 24 5.92 4.01 0.52
N PRO A 25 7.14 3.91 -0.07
CA PRO A 25 8.05 5.06 -0.19
C PRO A 25 7.58 6.19 -1.12
N CYS A 26 6.44 6.04 -1.79
CA CYS A 26 5.79 7.16 -2.47
C CYS A 26 4.88 8.01 -1.56
N GLY A 27 4.76 7.67 -0.27
CA GLY A 27 3.93 8.39 0.71
C GLY A 27 2.46 7.97 0.74
N HIS A 28 2.10 6.87 0.09
CA HIS A 28 0.73 6.32 0.14
C HIS A 28 0.66 5.16 1.14
N SER A 29 -0.48 5.03 1.81
CA SER A 29 -0.73 3.97 2.78
C SER A 29 -1.76 2.99 2.26
N TYR A 30 -1.55 1.71 2.52
CA TYR A 30 -2.41 0.60 2.11
C TYR A 30 -2.52 -0.42 3.22
N CYS A 31 -3.56 -1.26 3.22
CA CYS A 31 -3.54 -2.44 4.08
C CYS A 31 -2.39 -3.36 3.63
N LYS A 32 -1.62 -3.89 4.58
CA LYS A 32 -0.55 -4.87 4.33
C LYS A 32 -0.98 -5.96 3.34
N HIS A 33 -2.15 -6.54 3.59
CA HIS A 33 -2.69 -7.62 2.76
C HIS A 33 -3.04 -7.15 1.33
N CYS A 34 -3.62 -5.95 1.18
CA CYS A 34 -4.00 -5.43 -0.13
C CYS A 34 -2.78 -5.20 -1.03
N ILE A 35 -1.71 -4.62 -0.49
CA ILE A 35 -0.49 -4.34 -1.25
C ILE A 35 0.30 -5.63 -1.53
N GLU A 36 0.30 -6.58 -0.60
CA GLU A 36 0.90 -7.90 -0.76
C GLU A 36 0.21 -8.71 -1.86
N ILE A 37 -1.12 -8.76 -1.89
CA ILE A 37 -1.88 -9.37 -2.99
C ILE A 37 -1.58 -8.67 -4.32
N TYR A 38 -1.54 -7.34 -4.33
CA TYR A 38 -1.29 -6.57 -5.55
C TYR A 38 0.07 -6.89 -6.15
N TRP A 39 1.12 -6.98 -5.33
CA TRP A 39 2.48 -7.32 -5.77
C TRP A 39 2.73 -8.82 -5.95
N SER A 40 1.95 -9.68 -5.31
CA SER A 40 1.99 -11.13 -5.51
C SER A 40 1.47 -11.55 -6.89
N LYS A 41 0.80 -10.66 -7.64
CA LYS A 41 0.32 -10.98 -8.98
C LYS A 41 1.49 -11.18 -9.95
N PRO A 42 1.55 -12.32 -10.67
CA PRO A 42 2.65 -12.67 -11.58
C PRO A 42 2.77 -11.73 -12.78
N THR A 43 1.80 -10.84 -13.02
CA THR A 43 1.86 -9.82 -14.08
C THR A 43 2.88 -8.70 -13.77
N HIS A 44 3.33 -8.59 -12.52
CA HIS A 44 4.23 -7.54 -12.05
C HIS A 44 5.65 -8.06 -11.72
N VAL A 45 6.13 -9.09 -12.44
CA VAL A 45 7.50 -9.63 -12.28
C VAL A 45 8.52 -8.48 -12.32
N GLY A 46 9.09 -8.15 -11.16
CA GLY A 46 10.19 -7.20 -11.01
C GLY A 46 9.81 -5.72 -10.83
N ALA A 47 8.53 -5.35 -10.67
CA ALA A 47 8.14 -3.95 -10.44
C ALA A 47 7.08 -3.78 -9.34
N TYR A 48 7.55 -3.41 -8.14
CA TYR A 48 6.69 -2.94 -7.05
C TYR A 48 6.12 -1.57 -7.43
N ALA A 49 4.86 -1.56 -7.86
CA ALA A 49 4.18 -0.35 -8.31
C ALA A 49 3.14 0.11 -7.27
N CYS A 50 3.05 1.43 -7.07
CA CYS A 50 1.97 2.03 -6.29
C CYS A 50 0.65 2.00 -7.08
N PRO A 51 -0.49 1.55 -6.51
CA PRO A 51 -1.77 1.55 -7.21
C PRO A 51 -2.38 2.95 -7.40
N GLN A 52 -2.05 3.94 -6.56
CA GLN A 52 -2.55 5.32 -6.74
C GLN A 52 -1.72 6.14 -7.73
N CYS A 53 -0.40 6.21 -7.55
CA CYS A 53 0.46 7.06 -8.38
C CYS A 53 1.25 6.29 -9.45
N ARG A 54 1.09 4.96 -9.53
CA ARG A 54 1.81 4.08 -10.48
C ARG A 54 3.34 4.20 -10.40
N LYS A 55 3.86 4.75 -9.31
CA LYS A 55 5.31 4.88 -9.06
C LYS A 55 5.89 3.48 -8.91
N LYS A 56 6.76 3.10 -9.85
CA LYS A 56 7.45 1.82 -9.87
C LYS A 56 8.77 1.96 -9.14
N PHE A 57 8.99 1.13 -8.13
CA PHE A 57 10.28 1.04 -7.47
C PHE A 57 11.13 0.00 -8.22
N ARG A 58 11.76 0.44 -9.32
CA ARG A 58 12.71 -0.38 -10.08
C ARG A 58 14.04 -0.35 -9.34
N GLY A 59 14.43 -1.46 -8.71
CA GLY A 59 15.71 -1.57 -7.98
C GLY A 59 15.58 -1.91 -6.49
N LEU A 60 14.37 -2.07 -5.97
CA LEU A 60 14.20 -2.65 -4.63
C LEU A 60 14.18 -4.17 -4.76
N SER A 61 15.13 -4.86 -4.11
CA SER A 61 15.00 -6.30 -3.89
C SER A 61 13.80 -6.57 -2.98
N GLN A 62 13.21 -7.77 -3.08
CA GLN A 62 12.05 -8.17 -2.28
C GLN A 62 12.25 -7.88 -0.78
N CYS A 63 13.48 -8.03 -0.26
CA CYS A 63 13.84 -7.69 1.11
C CYS A 63 13.69 -6.20 1.46
N PHE A 64 14.03 -5.28 0.54
CA PHE A 64 13.90 -3.84 0.80
C PHE A 64 12.44 -3.42 0.89
N VAL A 65 11.58 -4.00 0.06
CA VAL A 65 10.16 -3.69 0.03
C VAL A 65 9.49 -3.97 1.37
N PHE A 66 9.78 -5.12 1.99
CA PHE A 66 9.26 -5.44 3.33
C PHE A 66 9.77 -4.48 4.41
N ARG A 67 10.99 -3.98 4.27
CA ARG A 67 11.62 -3.06 5.23
C ARG A 67 11.09 -1.62 5.11
N PHE A 68 10.49 -1.26 3.98
CA PHE A 68 9.86 0.06 3.77
C PHE A 68 8.43 0.14 4.29
N PHE A 69 7.76 -1.00 4.53
CA PHE A 69 6.47 -1.04 5.20
C PHE A 69 6.62 -0.66 6.68
N ARG A 70 6.78 0.64 6.93
CA ARG A 70 6.72 1.19 8.29
C ARG A 70 5.29 1.00 8.78
N THR A 71 5.08 0.09 9.72
CA THR A 71 3.83 -0.01 10.47
C THR A 71 3.81 1.18 11.43
N ASN A 72 2.84 2.08 11.27
CA ASN A 72 2.61 3.14 12.25
C ASN A 72 1.97 2.48 13.48
N SER A 73 2.74 2.35 14.56
CA SER A 73 2.29 1.84 15.86
C SER A 73 2.06 2.98 16.83
#